data_AF-A0A3D2Z4K2-F1
#
_entry.id   AF-A0A3D2Z4K2-F1
#
_cell.length_a   1.000
_cell.length_b   1.000
_cell.length_c   1.000
_cell.angle_alpha   90.00
_cell.angle_beta   90.00
_cell.angle_gamma   90.00
#
_symmetry.space_group_name_H-M   'P 1'
#
loop_
_entity.id
_entity.type
_entity.pdbx_description
1 polymer ?
#
loop_
_entity_poly.entity_id
_entity_poly.type
_entity_poly.pdbx_seq_one_letter_code
_entity_poly.pdbx_strand_id
1 'polypeptide(L)'
;MSRNGYGHMVLDDIVGRLREMRQDRQQRLARIRTRKQAQVYQQRVRRAIRQACGPTPAKTPLNAQVTGTIERRHYRVEKVLYESRPGCLVSAHLYVPKGLQDKAPA
;
A
#
# COMPACT_ATOMS: atom_id res chain seq x y z
N MET A 1 30.95 12.21 -24.66
CA MET A 1 31.38 12.58 -23.30
C MET A 1 31.42 11.34 -22.45
N SER A 2 32.58 11.01 -21.87
CA SER A 2 32.83 9.76 -21.15
C SER A 2 31.94 9.66 -19.90
N ARG A 3 31.07 8.64 -19.82
CA ARG A 3 30.20 8.35 -18.65
C ARG A 3 30.94 7.57 -17.55
N ASN A 4 32.23 7.83 -17.36
CA ASN A 4 33.10 6.98 -16.53
C ASN A 4 33.34 7.53 -15.11
N GLY A 5 32.53 8.48 -14.63
CA GLY A 5 32.62 8.97 -13.25
C GLY A 5 32.07 7.94 -12.24
N TYR A 6 32.63 7.91 -11.03
CA TYR A 6 32.22 6.98 -9.95
C TYR A 6 30.70 6.94 -9.68
N GLY A 7 30.01 8.08 -9.79
CA GLY A 7 28.55 8.15 -9.64
C GLY A 7 27.79 7.36 -10.71
N HIS A 8 28.31 7.29 -11.94
CA HIS A 8 27.71 6.49 -13.02
C HIS A 8 27.93 5.00 -12.78
N MET A 9 29.08 4.59 -12.26
CA MET A 9 29.38 3.18 -12.00
C MET A 9 28.43 2.54 -10.98
N VAL A 10 28.14 3.24 -9.87
CA VAL A 10 27.20 2.74 -8.85
C VAL A 10 25.77 2.72 -9.39
N LEU A 11 25.36 3.77 -10.12
CA LEU A 11 24.03 3.81 -10.73
C LEU A 11 23.86 2.71 -11.78
N ASP A 12 24.87 2.47 -12.62
CA ASP A 12 24.83 1.45 -13.66
C ASP A 12 24.79 0.03 -13.07
N ASP A 13 25.52 -0.25 -11.99
CA ASP A 13 25.43 -1.51 -11.24
C ASP A 13 24.03 -1.70 -10.64
N ILE A 14 23.49 -0.70 -9.95
CA ILE A 14 22.13 -0.77 -9.37
C ILE A 14 21.10 -1.00 -10.47
N VAL A 15 21.18 -0.27 -11.58
CA VAL A 15 20.28 -0.43 -12.74
C VAL A 15 20.44 -1.83 -13.35
N GLY A 16 21.66 -2.34 -13.46
CA GLY A 16 21.95 -3.71 -13.91
C GLY A 16 21.23 -4.75 -13.05
N ARG A 17 21.45 -4.71 -11.73
CA ARG A 17 20.80 -5.62 -10.77
C ARG A 17 19.28 -5.52 -10.84
N LEU A 18 18.72 -4.31 -10.94
CA LEU A 18 17.28 -4.12 -11.07
C LEU A 18 16.72 -4.74 -12.36
N ARG A 19 17.47 -4.69 -13.47
CA ARG A 19 17.07 -5.33 -14.74
C ARG A 19 17.07 -6.85 -14.61
N GLU A 20 18.10 -7.43 -14.01
CA GLU A 20 18.17 -8.88 -13.74
C GLU A 20 17.00 -9.33 -12.86
N MET A 21 16.76 -8.65 -11.74
CA MET A 21 15.63 -8.94 -10.85
C MET A 21 14.27 -8.88 -11.57
N ARG A 22 14.10 -7.91 -12.49
CA ARG A 22 12.88 -7.77 -13.31
C ARG A 22 12.74 -8.92 -14.30
N GLN A 23 13.82 -9.28 -15.00
CA GLN A 23 13.83 -10.40 -15.95
C GLN A 23 13.49 -11.72 -15.27
N ASP A 24 14.10 -12.00 -14.12
CA ASP A 24 13.79 -13.17 -13.29
C ASP A 24 12.32 -13.22 -12.88
N ARG A 25 11.76 -12.08 -12.46
CA ARG A 25 10.33 -11.98 -12.12
C ARG A 25 9.46 -12.27 -13.34
N GLN A 26 9.79 -11.70 -14.50
CA GLN A 26 9.06 -11.88 -15.75
C GLN A 26 9.04 -13.37 -16.16
N GLN A 27 10.19 -14.03 -16.14
CA GLN A 27 10.29 -15.47 -16.46
C GLN A 27 9.47 -16.32 -15.49
N ARG A 28 9.54 -16.03 -14.18
CA ARG A 28 8.73 -16.74 -13.16
C ARG A 28 7.23 -16.58 -13.41
N LEU A 29 6.78 -15.37 -13.74
CA LEU A 29 5.37 -15.11 -14.02
C LEU A 29 4.92 -15.80 -15.31
N ALA A 30 5.74 -15.83 -16.36
CA ALA A 30 5.43 -16.51 -17.63
C ALA A 30 5.23 -18.03 -17.48
N ARG A 31 5.78 -18.64 -16.43
CA ARG A 31 5.61 -20.07 -16.10
C ARG A 31 4.30 -20.38 -15.37
N ILE A 32 3.57 -19.37 -14.88
CA ILE A 32 2.29 -19.56 -14.20
C ILE A 32 1.19 -19.73 -15.25
N ARG A 33 0.58 -20.92 -15.30
CA ARG A 33 -0.48 -21.29 -16.25
C ARG A 33 -1.78 -21.71 -15.58
N THR A 34 -1.76 -21.98 -14.28
CA THR A 34 -2.93 -22.46 -13.55
C THR A 34 -3.24 -21.62 -12.31
N ARG A 35 -4.50 -21.68 -11.86
CA ARG A 35 -4.94 -21.04 -10.61
C ARG A 35 -4.11 -21.47 -9.40
N LYS A 36 -3.78 -22.76 -9.29
CA LYS A 36 -2.98 -23.30 -8.18
C LYS A 36 -1.57 -22.69 -8.17
N GLN A 37 -0.93 -22.59 -9.34
CA GLN A 37 0.38 -21.95 -9.46
C GLN A 37 0.33 -20.46 -9.11
N ALA A 38 -0.72 -19.75 -9.52
CA ALA A 38 -0.92 -18.34 -9.17
C ALA A 38 -1.10 -18.14 -7.65
N GLN A 39 -1.85 -19.01 -6.99
CA GLN A 39 -2.04 -18.96 -5.53
C GLN A 39 -0.72 -19.18 -4.78
N VAL A 40 0.11 -20.14 -5.21
CA VAL A 40 1.45 -20.36 -4.64
C VAL A 40 2.33 -19.11 -4.80
N TYR A 41 2.31 -18.50 -5.98
CA TYR A 41 3.04 -17.24 -6.21
C TYR A 41 2.55 -16.10 -5.31
N GLN A 42 1.23 -15.93 -5.16
CA GLN A 42 0.64 -14.93 -4.26
C GLN A 42 1.08 -15.15 -2.80
N GLN A 43 1.10 -16.39 -2.33
CA GLN A 43 1.57 -16.71 -0.97
C GLN A 43 3.05 -16.32 -0.78
N ARG A 44 3.90 -16.61 -1.76
CA ARG A 44 5.31 -16.20 -1.76
C ARG A 44 5.45 -14.67 -1.69
N VAL A 45 4.71 -13.93 -2.52
CA VAL A 45 4.74 -12.46 -2.53
C VAL A 45 4.26 -11.91 -1.19
N ARG A 46 3.16 -12.43 -0.63
CA ARG A 46 2.67 -12.03 0.70
C ARG A 46 3.71 -12.27 1.80
N ARG A 47 4.46 -13.38 1.74
CA ARG A 47 5.55 -13.65 2.68
C ARG A 47 6.68 -12.63 2.52
N ALA A 48 7.10 -12.34 1.29
CA ALA A 48 8.16 -11.36 1.02
C ALA A 48 7.77 -9.96 1.53
N ILE A 49 6.52 -9.54 1.30
CA ILE A 49 5.99 -8.26 1.82
C ILE A 49 6.06 -8.23 3.35
N ARG A 50 5.60 -9.28 4.03
CA ARG A 50 5.68 -9.35 5.50
C ARG A 50 7.12 -9.31 6.02
N GLN A 51 8.06 -9.93 5.33
CA GLN A 51 9.48 -9.89 5.70
C GLN A 51 10.07 -8.48 5.52
N ALA A 52 9.71 -7.78 4.45
CA ALA A 52 10.22 -6.44 4.15
C ALA A 52 9.59 -5.35 5.03
N CYS A 53 8.28 -5.44 5.31
CA CYS A 53 7.55 -4.44 6.09
C CYS A 53 7.60 -4.66 7.61
N GLY A 54 8.11 -5.81 8.06
CA GLY A 54 8.13 -6.18 9.47
C GLY A 54 6.81 -6.75 9.99
N PRO A 55 6.74 -7.06 11.30
CA PRO A 55 5.55 -7.65 11.91
C PRO A 55 4.38 -6.66 11.94
N THR A 56 3.16 -7.20 11.80
CA THR A 56 1.94 -6.41 11.99
C THR A 56 1.87 -5.92 13.45
N PRO A 57 1.65 -4.63 13.71
CA PRO A 57 1.50 -4.13 15.07
C PRO A 57 0.27 -4.75 15.76
N ALA A 58 0.30 -4.80 17.09
CA ALA A 58 -0.86 -5.22 17.88
C ALA A 58 -2.06 -4.32 17.58
N LYS A 59 -3.27 -4.92 17.56
CA LYS A 59 -4.51 -4.14 17.42
C LYS A 59 -4.73 -3.33 18.68
N THR A 60 -4.94 -2.03 18.52
CA THR A 60 -5.29 -1.12 19.60
C THR A 60 -6.67 -0.51 19.36
N PRO A 61 -7.37 -0.02 20.40
CA PRO A 61 -8.59 0.74 20.22
C PRO A 61 -8.34 1.91 19.26
N LEU A 62 -9.27 2.12 18.32
CA LEU A 62 -9.12 3.14 17.28
C LEU A 62 -9.34 4.56 17.82
N ASN A 63 -10.10 4.71 18.90
CA ASN A 63 -10.43 6.00 19.53
C ASN A 63 -10.84 7.09 18.51
N ALA A 64 -11.59 6.69 17.48
CA ALA A 64 -12.00 7.58 16.40
C ALA A 64 -13.10 8.54 16.86
N GLN A 65 -12.96 9.81 16.49
CA GLN A 65 -13.90 10.88 16.82
C GLN A 65 -14.12 11.76 15.60
N VAL A 66 -15.37 12.12 15.33
CA VAL A 66 -15.70 13.14 14.34
C VAL A 66 -15.55 14.51 15.00
N THR A 67 -14.59 15.30 14.54
CA THR A 67 -14.29 16.64 15.07
C THR A 67 -15.04 17.75 14.37
N GLY A 68 -15.69 17.44 13.26
CA GLY A 68 -16.57 18.37 12.56
C GLY A 68 -17.09 17.80 11.25
N THR A 69 -18.13 18.44 10.72
CA THR A 69 -18.79 18.04 9.49
C THR A 69 -18.92 19.23 8.55
N ILE A 70 -18.65 19.00 7.27
CA ILE A 70 -18.84 19.99 6.21
C ILE A 70 -19.96 19.51 5.29
N GLU A 71 -21.03 20.28 5.20
CA GLU A 71 -22.13 20.02 4.28
C GLU A 71 -21.79 20.43 2.84
N ARG A 72 -22.12 19.55 1.89
CA ARG A 72 -22.07 19.81 0.44
C ARG A 72 -23.39 19.41 -0.20
N ARG A 73 -23.56 19.76 -1.48
CA ARG A 73 -24.82 19.50 -2.21
C ARG A 73 -25.19 18.02 -2.27
N HIS A 74 -24.21 17.14 -2.49
CA HIS A 74 -24.44 15.70 -2.75
C HIS A 74 -23.80 14.77 -1.72
N TYR A 75 -22.99 15.30 -0.81
CA TYR A 75 -22.30 14.53 0.23
C TYR A 75 -22.02 15.41 1.44
N ARG A 76 -21.55 14.82 2.53
CA ARG A 76 -20.93 15.53 3.64
C ARG A 76 -19.50 15.02 3.82
N VAL A 77 -18.63 15.88 4.37
CA VAL A 77 -17.27 15.50 4.76
C VAL A 77 -17.20 15.48 6.27
N GLU A 78 -16.96 14.32 6.85
CA GLU A 78 -16.69 14.16 8.27
C GLU A 78 -15.18 14.23 8.50
N LYS A 79 -14.75 15.14 9.37
CA LYS A 79 -13.36 15.24 9.81
C LYS A 79 -13.17 14.25 10.95
N VAL A 80 -12.34 13.24 10.74
CA VAL A 80 -12.09 12.17 11.71
C VAL A 80 -10.69 12.33 12.28
N LEU A 81 -10.59 12.34 13.60
CA LEU A 81 -9.33 12.08 14.31
C LEU A 81 -9.40 10.68 14.92
N TYR A 82 -8.36 9.89 14.76
CA TYR A 82 -8.28 8.57 15.34
C TYR A 82 -6.85 8.23 15.76
N GLU A 83 -6.67 7.25 16.62
CA GLU A 83 -5.37 6.76 17.05
C GLU A 83 -4.90 5.61 16.16
N SER A 84 -3.83 5.81 15.41
CA SER A 84 -3.19 4.72 14.65
C SER A 84 -2.44 3.75 15.55
N ARG A 85 -1.94 4.28 16.66
CA ARG A 85 -1.31 3.63 17.81
C ARG A 85 -1.62 4.50 19.04
N PRO A 86 -1.52 3.98 20.28
CA PRO A 86 -1.82 4.75 21.48
C PRO A 86 -1.04 6.07 21.50
N GLY A 87 -1.76 7.19 21.61
CA GLY A 87 -1.19 8.54 21.60
C GLY A 87 -0.73 9.07 20.23
N CYS A 88 -0.89 8.30 19.14
CA CYS A 88 -0.51 8.69 17.78
C CYS A 88 -1.74 9.03 16.94
N LEU A 89 -2.18 10.28 17.04
CA LEU A 89 -3.34 10.81 16.33
C LEU A 89 -3.07 10.96 14.83
N VAL A 90 -4.04 10.49 14.03
CA VAL A 90 -4.08 10.61 12.57
C VAL A 90 -5.38 11.29 12.18
N SER A 91 -5.29 12.26 11.27
CA SER A 91 -6.44 12.93 10.69
C SER A 91 -6.85 12.28 9.37
N ALA A 92 -8.16 12.18 9.16
CA ALA A 92 -8.77 11.68 7.94
C ALA A 92 -10.02 12.47 7.60
N HIS A 93 -10.41 12.44 6.33
CA HIS A 93 -11.69 12.94 5.85
C HIS A 93 -12.51 11.78 5.31
N LEU A 94 -13.70 11.58 5.85
CA LEU A 94 -14.67 10.60 5.36
C LEU A 94 -15.72 11.31 4.52
N TYR A 95 -15.84 10.90 3.26
CA TYR A 95 -16.80 11.47 2.32
C TYR A 95 -18.04 10.57 2.28
N VAL A 96 -19.17 11.08 2.77
CA VAL A 96 -20.41 10.30 2.89
C VAL A 96 -21.47 10.87 1.94
N PRO A 97 -21.91 10.11 0.91
CA PRO A 97 -23.00 10.55 0.03
C PRO A 97 -24.28 10.86 0.80
N LYS A 98 -25.05 11.85 0.33
CA LYS A 98 -26.38 12.14 0.87
C LYS A 98 -27.38 11.08 0.42
N GLY A 99 -28.35 10.78 1.29
CA GLY A 99 -29.37 9.78 1.02
C GLY A 99 -28.86 8.34 1.01
N LEU A 100 -27.69 8.07 1.60
CA LEU A 100 -27.19 6.71 1.76
C LEU A 100 -28.07 5.97 2.76
N GLN A 101 -28.81 4.96 2.27
CA GLN A 101 -29.77 4.17 3.08
C GLN A 101 -29.18 2.85 3.55
N ASP A 102 -28.22 2.30 2.80
CA ASP A 102 -27.60 0.99 3.05
C ASP A 102 -26.07 1.06 2.92
N LYS A 103 -25.41 -0.07 3.19
CA LYS A 103 -23.95 -0.19 3.05
C LYS A 103 -23.51 0.16 1.62
N ALA A 104 -22.58 1.11 1.51
CA ALA A 104 -21.89 1.43 0.27
C ALA A 104 -20.50 0.77 0.24
N PRO A 105 -19.91 0.62 -0.96
CA PRO A 105 -18.47 0.46 -1.09
C PRO A 105 -17.75 1.63 -0.39
N ALA A 106 -16.71 1.29 0.39
CA ALA A 106 -15.86 2.22 1.12
C ALA A 106 -14.40 2.02 0.72
#